data_AF-A0AA38XF60-F1
#
_entry.id   AF-A0AA38XF60-F1
#
_cell.length_a   1.000
_cell.length_b   1.000
_cell.length_c   1.000
_cell.angle_alpha   90.00
_cell.angle_beta   90.00
_cell.angle_gamma   90.00
#
_symmetry.space_group_name_H-M   'P 1'
#
loop_
_entity.id
_entity.type
_entity.pdbx_description
1 polymer ?
#
loop_
_entity_poly.entity_id
_entity_poly.type
_entity_poly.pdbx_seq_one_letter_code
_entity_poly.pdbx_strand_id
1 'polypeptide(L)'
;VVENNWTTALIFEADVDWDVRVRNVLTDVALASEAVMYRRQHSTVDLSELSFPNTPPVSPYGDGWDILWLGHCGMQIKEGSNIVMIKNDETAPEAQFVHTWNSEEKSPLENFPPHTRIVFQTDDCVCSIAYAVTQKSARQLLNSLGLHRLNNPVDIMLREWCAGMEGDDPHVCVGILPTVFASHRPPGSIAGDSDIGTPGEGFRDRGFTQNIRWSVRMNMDRILRADADFEDQFPDTVAEELE
;
A
#
# COMPACT_ATOMS: atom_id res chain seq x y z
N VAL A 1 12.55 -11.37 -10.47
CA VAL A 1 11.85 -12.46 -9.76
C VAL A 1 12.07 -13.81 -10.41
N VAL A 2 11.57 -14.03 -11.63
CA VAL A 2 11.61 -15.35 -12.31
C VAL A 2 13.02 -15.83 -12.63
N GLU A 3 13.84 -14.99 -13.27
CA GLU A 3 15.22 -15.35 -13.67
C GLU A 3 16.09 -15.75 -12.47
N ASN A 4 16.02 -14.99 -11.38
CA ASN A 4 16.77 -15.26 -10.15
C ASN A 4 16.11 -16.30 -9.23
N ASN A 5 14.96 -16.85 -9.61
CA ASN A 5 14.17 -17.81 -8.83
C ASN A 5 13.90 -17.36 -7.37
N TRP A 6 13.59 -16.08 -7.17
CA TRP A 6 13.17 -15.56 -5.86
C TRP A 6 11.74 -15.99 -5.55
N THR A 7 11.48 -16.47 -4.33
CA THR A 7 10.15 -16.92 -3.87
C THR A 7 9.13 -15.79 -3.89
N THR A 8 9.54 -14.62 -3.42
CA THR A 8 8.79 -13.36 -3.45
C THR A 8 9.73 -12.20 -3.74
N ALA A 9 9.19 -11.10 -4.26
CA ALA A 9 9.90 -9.85 -4.38
C ALA A 9 8.96 -8.68 -4.08
N LEU A 10 9.47 -7.69 -3.35
CA LEU A 10 8.87 -6.37 -3.24
C LEU A 10 9.42 -5.48 -4.35
N ILE A 11 8.54 -4.88 -5.13
CA ILE A 11 8.85 -3.99 -6.25
C ILE A 11 8.24 -2.64 -5.93
N PHE A 12 8.98 -1.56 -6.19
CA PHE A 12 8.51 -0.20 -5.99
C PHE A 12 9.02 0.75 -7.07
N GLU A 13 8.28 1.84 -7.27
CA GLU A 13 8.67 2.95 -8.14
C GLU A 13 9.87 3.72 -7.56
N ALA A 14 10.63 4.41 -8.42
CA ALA A 14 11.89 5.03 -8.03
C ALA A 14 11.71 6.25 -7.10
N ASP A 15 10.53 6.89 -7.13
CA ASP A 15 10.18 8.04 -6.29
C ASP A 15 9.48 7.65 -4.98
N VAL A 16 9.46 6.36 -4.63
CA VAL A 16 8.83 5.87 -3.39
C VAL A 16 9.48 6.41 -2.12
N ASP A 17 8.66 6.50 -1.07
CA ASP A 17 9.03 6.81 0.31
C ASP A 17 8.07 6.15 1.31
N TRP A 18 8.43 6.14 2.60
CA TRP A 18 7.72 5.43 3.66
C TRP A 18 7.94 6.07 5.04
N ASP A 19 7.17 5.64 6.04
CA ASP A 19 7.32 6.10 7.43
C ASP A 19 8.59 5.51 8.06
N VAL A 20 9.32 6.27 8.89
CA VAL A 20 10.51 5.78 9.60
C VAL A 20 10.26 4.49 10.41
N ARG A 21 9.01 4.22 10.78
CA ARG A 21 8.54 3.04 11.52
C ARG A 21 8.13 1.85 10.64
N VAL A 22 8.42 1.87 9.33
CA VAL A 22 7.96 0.88 8.32
C VAL A 22 8.13 -0.59 8.71
N ARG A 23 9.15 -0.95 9.50
CA ARG A 23 9.38 -2.34 9.93
C ARG A 23 8.24 -2.90 10.77
N ASN A 24 7.70 -2.11 11.69
CA ASN A 24 6.58 -2.52 12.54
C ASN A 24 5.31 -2.64 11.68
N VAL A 25 5.07 -1.64 10.83
CA VAL A 25 3.94 -1.62 9.88
C VAL A 25 3.94 -2.87 8.99
N LEU A 26 5.08 -3.23 8.40
CA LEU A 26 5.18 -4.41 7.55
C LEU A 26 4.99 -5.73 8.32
N THR A 27 5.34 -5.77 9.61
CA THR A 27 5.10 -6.95 10.46
C THR A 27 3.60 -7.16 10.66
N ASP A 28 2.88 -6.09 11.03
CA ASP A 28 1.43 -6.16 11.23
C ASP A 28 0.68 -6.44 9.92
N VAL A 29 1.13 -5.82 8.81
CA VAL A 29 0.58 -6.08 7.47
C VAL A 29 0.82 -7.53 7.03
N ALA A 30 1.98 -8.12 7.31
CA ALA A 30 2.24 -9.52 6.99
C ALA A 30 1.23 -10.45 7.69
N LEU A 31 1.03 -10.26 9.01
CA LEU A 31 0.07 -11.03 9.80
C LEU A 31 -1.38 -10.79 9.31
N ALA A 32 -1.73 -9.54 9.06
CA ALA A 32 -3.06 -9.18 8.57
C ALA A 32 -3.35 -9.77 7.17
N SER A 33 -2.39 -9.75 6.26
CA SER A 33 -2.54 -10.32 4.91
C SER A 33 -2.83 -11.82 4.95
N GLU A 34 -2.15 -12.54 5.85
CA GLU A 34 -2.37 -13.96 6.09
C GLU A 34 -3.79 -14.21 6.63
N ALA A 35 -4.22 -13.42 7.61
CA ALA A 35 -5.54 -13.53 8.22
C ALA A 35 -6.72 -13.25 7.27
N VAL A 36 -6.56 -12.33 6.31
CA VAL A 36 -7.57 -12.06 5.27
C VAL A 36 -7.88 -13.34 4.49
N MET A 37 -6.88 -14.19 4.25
CA MET A 37 -6.99 -15.37 3.40
C MET A 37 -7.53 -16.61 4.10
N TYR A 38 -7.26 -16.78 5.39
CA TYR A 38 -7.72 -17.98 6.12
C TYR A 38 -9.18 -17.93 6.58
N ARG A 39 -9.83 -16.76 6.50
CA ARG A 39 -11.22 -16.62 6.96
C ARG A 39 -12.24 -17.00 5.89
N ARG A 40 -13.17 -17.89 6.31
CA ARG A 40 -14.24 -18.43 5.45
C ARG A 40 -15.54 -17.62 5.48
N GLN A 41 -15.66 -16.64 6.36
CA GLN A 41 -16.86 -15.83 6.54
C GLN A 41 -16.50 -14.35 6.44
N HIS A 42 -17.22 -13.63 5.59
CA HIS A 42 -17.15 -12.17 5.46
C HIS A 42 -17.24 -11.51 6.82
N SER A 43 -16.11 -10.97 7.28
CA SER A 43 -15.99 -10.41 8.62
C SER A 43 -14.95 -9.30 8.65
N THR A 44 -15.26 -8.31 9.48
CA THR A 44 -14.34 -7.27 9.91
C THR A 44 -13.91 -7.58 11.33
N VAL A 45 -12.61 -7.61 11.58
CA VAL A 45 -12.05 -7.98 12.90
C VAL A 45 -10.71 -7.30 13.13
N ASP A 46 -10.40 -7.14 14.40
CA ASP A 46 -9.15 -6.56 14.85
C ASP A 46 -8.00 -7.58 14.75
N LEU A 47 -6.81 -7.13 14.31
CA LEU A 47 -5.60 -7.96 14.29
C LEU A 47 -5.29 -8.53 15.69
N SER A 48 -5.54 -7.75 16.75
CA SER A 48 -5.29 -8.15 18.14
C SER A 48 -6.19 -9.30 18.64
N GLU A 49 -7.31 -9.55 17.97
CA GLU A 49 -8.21 -10.67 18.29
C GLU A 49 -7.76 -11.99 17.64
N LEU A 50 -6.70 -11.96 16.84
CA LEU A 50 -6.25 -13.10 16.04
C LEU A 50 -5.09 -13.84 16.71
N SER A 51 -5.06 -15.15 16.47
CA SER A 51 -3.97 -16.02 16.87
C SER A 51 -3.28 -16.55 15.63
N PHE A 52 -1.96 -16.40 15.59
CA PHE A 52 -1.14 -16.82 14.46
C PHE A 52 -0.35 -18.08 14.81
N PRO A 53 -0.16 -19.00 13.85
CA PRO A 53 0.72 -20.15 14.05
C PRO A 53 2.16 -19.67 14.35
N ASN A 54 2.89 -20.41 15.18
CA ASN A 54 4.32 -20.14 15.43
C ASN A 54 5.24 -20.54 14.26
N THR A 55 4.68 -20.75 13.06
CA THR A 55 5.45 -21.11 11.86
C THR A 55 5.84 -19.82 11.16
N PRO A 56 7.14 -19.52 11.00
CA PRO A 56 7.57 -18.32 10.29
C PRO A 56 7.09 -18.36 8.84
N PRO A 57 6.61 -17.23 8.28
CA PRO A 57 6.25 -17.17 6.88
C PRO A 57 7.48 -17.31 6.00
N VAL A 58 7.29 -17.79 4.77
CA VAL A 58 8.34 -17.90 3.75
C VAL A 58 8.76 -16.51 3.28
N SER A 59 7.80 -15.59 3.19
CA SER A 59 8.00 -14.21 2.79
C SER A 59 7.97 -13.26 4.00
N PRO A 60 8.83 -12.23 4.06
CA PRO A 60 8.76 -11.22 5.11
C PRO A 60 7.50 -10.34 5.05
N TYR A 61 6.67 -10.53 4.02
CA TYR A 61 5.42 -9.78 3.78
C TYR A 61 4.17 -10.65 3.95
N GLY A 62 4.29 -11.81 4.61
CA GLY A 62 3.22 -12.80 4.70
C GLY A 62 3.10 -13.68 3.44
N ASP A 63 2.33 -14.75 3.55
CA ASP A 63 2.18 -15.78 2.51
C ASP A 63 0.72 -15.91 2.05
N GLY A 64 0.50 -16.66 0.95
CA GLY A 64 -0.83 -17.07 0.50
C GLY A 64 -1.54 -16.12 -0.48
N TRP A 65 -1.03 -14.91 -0.66
CA TRP A 65 -1.45 -13.98 -1.71
C TRP A 65 -0.63 -14.16 -3.00
N ASP A 66 -1.18 -13.76 -4.15
CA ASP A 66 -0.50 -13.69 -5.45
C ASP A 66 0.19 -12.33 -5.64
N ILE A 67 -0.53 -11.25 -5.32
CA ILE A 67 -0.03 -9.87 -5.24
C ILE A 67 -0.44 -9.25 -3.89
N LEU A 68 0.48 -8.50 -3.28
CA LEU A 68 0.23 -7.66 -2.11
C LEU A 68 0.53 -6.20 -2.47
N TRP A 69 -0.51 -5.38 -2.64
CA TRP A 69 -0.35 -3.94 -2.92
C TRP A 69 -0.07 -3.17 -1.65
N LEU A 70 1.15 -2.63 -1.53
CA LEU A 70 1.61 -1.88 -0.37
C LEU A 70 1.68 -0.35 -0.63
N GLY A 71 1.62 0.06 -1.89
CA GLY A 71 1.56 1.44 -2.33
C GLY A 71 0.79 1.56 -3.64
N HIS A 72 -0.19 2.46 -3.67
CA HIS A 72 -1.11 2.69 -4.78
C HIS A 72 -1.70 4.11 -4.65
N CYS A 73 -2.40 4.59 -5.68
CA CYS A 73 -3.03 5.92 -5.64
C CYS A 73 -4.54 5.84 -5.36
N GLY A 74 -5.17 4.68 -5.49
CA GLY A 74 -6.57 4.48 -5.10
C GLY A 74 -6.90 3.00 -5.10
N MET A 75 -7.87 2.62 -4.26
CA MET A 75 -8.24 1.22 -4.07
C MET A 75 -9.62 1.13 -3.43
N GLN A 76 -10.38 0.12 -3.86
CA GLN A 76 -11.66 -0.25 -3.27
C GLN A 76 -11.57 -1.61 -2.57
N ILE A 77 -12.47 -1.81 -1.61
CA ILE A 77 -12.61 -3.10 -0.92
C ILE A 77 -13.47 -4.00 -1.80
N LYS A 78 -12.94 -5.17 -2.16
CA LYS A 78 -13.72 -6.16 -2.93
C LYS A 78 -14.99 -6.54 -2.17
N GLU A 79 -16.12 -6.59 -2.86
CA GLU A 79 -17.37 -7.05 -2.27
C GLU A 79 -17.21 -8.48 -1.72
N GLY A 80 -17.62 -8.69 -0.47
CA GLY A 80 -17.37 -9.95 0.22
C GLY A 80 -15.89 -10.18 0.57
N SER A 81 -15.08 -9.14 0.72
CA SER A 81 -13.77 -9.30 1.34
C SER A 81 -13.88 -9.47 2.85
N ASN A 82 -12.99 -10.28 3.43
CA ASN A 82 -12.65 -10.14 4.84
C ASN A 82 -11.83 -8.86 5.04
N ILE A 83 -11.97 -8.22 6.19
CA ILE A 83 -11.21 -7.03 6.54
C ILE A 83 -10.51 -7.28 7.88
N VAL A 84 -9.19 -7.12 7.90
CA VAL A 84 -8.41 -7.08 9.13
C VAL A 84 -8.09 -5.63 9.44
N MET A 85 -8.45 -5.16 10.63
CA MET A 85 -8.12 -3.83 11.13
C MET A 85 -6.89 -3.91 12.02
N ILE A 86 -5.92 -3.05 11.76
CA ILE A 86 -4.80 -2.72 12.63
C ILE A 86 -5.17 -1.39 13.27
N LYS A 87 -5.71 -1.42 14.49
CA LYS A 87 -6.15 -0.22 15.21
C LYS A 87 -4.99 0.44 15.95
N ASN A 88 -5.16 1.72 16.27
CA ASN A 88 -4.17 2.53 16.99
C ASN A 88 -2.81 2.53 16.28
N ASP A 89 -2.82 2.49 14.94
CA ASP A 89 -1.63 2.61 14.12
C ASP A 89 -1.24 4.08 14.02
N GLU A 90 -0.31 4.51 14.88
CA GLU A 90 0.24 5.88 14.89
C GLU A 90 0.95 6.27 13.58
N THR A 91 1.18 5.34 12.65
CA THR A 91 1.73 5.61 11.31
C THR A 91 0.65 5.90 10.28
N ALA A 92 -0.60 5.50 10.55
CA ALA A 92 -1.73 5.78 9.68
C ALA A 92 -2.22 7.21 9.94
N PRO A 93 -2.29 8.09 8.92
CA PRO A 93 -2.94 9.38 9.09
C PRO A 93 -4.46 9.20 9.27
N GLU A 94 -5.12 10.22 9.82
CA GLU A 94 -6.58 10.29 9.84
C GLU A 94 -7.15 10.23 8.41
N ALA A 95 -8.33 9.61 8.24
CA ALA A 95 -8.89 9.35 6.91
C ALA A 95 -9.04 10.59 6.03
N GLN A 96 -9.29 11.76 6.62
CA GLN A 96 -9.40 13.05 5.93
C GLN A 96 -8.10 13.55 5.27
N PHE A 97 -6.95 13.03 5.70
CA PHE A 97 -5.65 13.33 5.09
C PHE A 97 -5.26 12.34 4.00
N VAL A 98 -6.01 11.24 3.85
CA VAL A 98 -5.72 10.22 2.84
C VAL A 98 -6.12 10.74 1.46
N HIS A 99 -5.11 11.02 0.65
CA HIS A 99 -5.25 11.43 -0.73
C HIS A 99 -5.37 10.21 -1.65
N THR A 100 -6.35 10.24 -2.55
CA THR A 100 -6.55 9.28 -3.64
C THR A 100 -6.31 9.96 -5.01
N TRP A 101 -6.09 9.18 -6.09
CA TRP A 101 -5.87 9.72 -7.43
C TRP A 101 -7.08 10.52 -7.95
N ASN A 102 -8.29 10.13 -7.54
CA ASN A 102 -9.52 10.83 -7.83
C ASN A 102 -9.96 11.61 -6.59
N SER A 103 -9.78 12.92 -6.61
CA SER A 103 -10.12 13.82 -5.49
C SER A 103 -11.61 13.83 -5.13
N GLU A 104 -12.49 13.34 -6.00
CA GLU A 104 -13.93 13.22 -5.72
C GLU A 104 -14.31 11.86 -5.12
N GLU A 105 -13.38 10.89 -5.14
CA GLU A 105 -13.59 9.56 -4.61
C GLU A 105 -13.40 9.54 -3.10
N LYS A 106 -14.41 9.06 -2.38
CA LYS A 106 -14.31 8.83 -0.95
C LYS A 106 -13.50 7.58 -0.67
N SER A 107 -12.46 7.73 0.15
CA SER A 107 -11.69 6.59 0.61
C SER A 107 -12.57 5.64 1.44
N PRO A 108 -12.51 4.31 1.23
CA PRO A 108 -13.20 3.35 2.11
C PRO A 108 -12.84 3.53 3.59
N LEU A 109 -11.66 4.11 3.87
CA LEU A 109 -11.15 4.38 5.21
C LEU A 109 -12.04 5.34 6.02
N GLU A 110 -12.86 6.18 5.38
CA GLU A 110 -13.83 7.06 6.07
C GLU A 110 -14.81 6.29 6.97
N ASN A 111 -15.01 4.99 6.71
CA ASN A 111 -15.92 4.14 7.49
C ASN A 111 -15.26 3.45 8.69
N PHE A 112 -13.98 3.74 8.96
CA PHE A 112 -13.20 3.12 10.03
C PHE A 112 -12.76 4.16 11.07
N PRO A 113 -12.47 3.75 12.31
CA PRO A 113 -11.96 4.67 13.32
C PRO A 113 -10.67 5.37 12.86
N PRO A 114 -10.37 6.58 13.37
CA PRO A 114 -9.07 7.22 13.18
C PRO A 114 -7.90 6.27 13.55
N HIS A 115 -6.73 6.51 12.95
CA HIS A 115 -5.52 5.69 13.20
C HIS A 115 -5.75 4.19 13.00
N THR A 116 -6.54 3.84 11.99
CA THR A 116 -6.76 2.45 11.59
C THR A 116 -6.12 2.19 10.24
N ARG A 117 -5.39 1.09 10.12
CA ARG A 117 -4.99 0.52 8.84
C ARG A 117 -5.77 -0.75 8.57
N ILE A 118 -6.38 -0.85 7.40
CA ILE A 118 -7.18 -2.01 7.01
C ILE A 118 -6.48 -2.81 5.92
N VAL A 119 -6.58 -4.14 6.01
CA VAL A 119 -6.05 -5.10 5.04
C VAL A 119 -7.19 -5.98 4.55
N PHE A 120 -7.29 -6.14 3.24
CA PHE A 120 -8.46 -6.76 2.59
C PHE A 120 -8.10 -7.28 1.18
N GLN A 121 -8.94 -8.12 0.58
CA GLN A 121 -8.83 -8.42 -0.86
C GLN A 121 -9.21 -7.19 -1.67
N THR A 122 -8.29 -6.74 -2.51
CA THR A 122 -8.48 -5.50 -3.27
C THR A 122 -9.47 -5.68 -4.42
N ASP A 123 -10.18 -4.60 -4.69
CA ASP A 123 -10.79 -4.32 -5.98
C ASP A 123 -10.39 -2.90 -6.42
N ASP A 124 -10.55 -2.62 -7.71
CA ASP A 124 -10.31 -1.31 -8.32
C ASP A 124 -8.99 -0.58 -7.94
N CYS A 125 -7.88 -1.31 -7.79
CA CYS A 125 -6.58 -0.72 -7.48
C CYS A 125 -5.97 0.03 -8.67
N VAL A 126 -5.42 1.22 -8.42
CA VAL A 126 -4.74 2.06 -9.43
C VAL A 126 -3.36 2.49 -8.93
N CYS A 127 -2.40 2.61 -9.84
CA CYS A 127 -0.96 2.75 -9.59
C CYS A 127 -0.29 1.48 -9.03
N SER A 128 1.03 1.42 -9.22
CA SER A 128 1.89 0.32 -8.78
C SER A 128 3.09 0.80 -7.96
N ILE A 129 2.89 1.86 -7.16
CA ILE A 129 3.93 2.54 -6.36
C ILE A 129 4.75 1.52 -5.57
N ALA A 130 4.09 0.56 -4.92
CA ALA A 130 4.76 -0.59 -4.35
C ALA A 130 3.84 -1.81 -4.30
N TYR A 131 4.33 -2.95 -4.74
CA TYR A 131 3.63 -4.22 -4.60
C TYR A 131 4.63 -5.37 -4.43
N ALA A 132 4.25 -6.37 -3.64
CA ALA A 132 4.96 -7.62 -3.59
C ALA A 132 4.28 -8.66 -4.49
N VAL A 133 5.07 -9.54 -5.09
CA VAL A 133 4.60 -10.58 -6.01
C VAL A 133 5.30 -11.90 -5.71
N THR A 134 4.56 -13.02 -5.75
CA THR A 134 5.17 -14.35 -5.64
C THR A 134 5.83 -14.77 -6.94
N GLN A 135 6.77 -15.71 -6.88
CA GLN A 135 7.41 -16.27 -8.07
C GLN A 135 6.38 -16.85 -9.05
N LYS A 136 5.43 -17.63 -8.52
CA LYS A 136 4.35 -18.27 -9.28
C LYS A 136 3.56 -17.20 -10.04
N SER A 137 3.11 -16.18 -9.32
CA SER A 137 2.29 -15.10 -9.88
C SER A 137 3.11 -14.25 -10.87
N ALA A 138 4.40 -14.01 -10.61
CA ALA A 138 5.28 -13.32 -11.56
C ALA A 138 5.41 -14.06 -12.90
N ARG A 139 5.45 -15.40 -12.90
CA ARG A 139 5.42 -16.20 -14.13
C ARG A 139 4.07 -16.11 -14.85
N GLN A 140 2.97 -16.13 -14.09
CA GLN A 140 1.63 -15.99 -14.65
C GLN A 140 1.44 -14.60 -15.27
N LEU A 141 1.90 -13.54 -14.62
CA LEU A 141 1.89 -12.17 -15.15
C LEU A 141 2.71 -12.03 -16.43
N LEU A 142 3.92 -12.59 -16.49
CA LEU A 142 4.71 -12.58 -17.73
C LEU A 142 4.00 -13.32 -18.87
N ASN A 143 3.29 -14.41 -18.56
CA ASN A 143 2.52 -15.15 -19.55
C ASN A 143 1.27 -14.37 -19.99
N SER A 144 0.44 -13.90 -19.05
CA SER A 144 -0.79 -13.17 -19.36
C SER A 144 -0.48 -11.80 -19.96
N LEU A 145 0.15 -10.91 -19.19
CA LEU A 145 0.36 -9.52 -19.58
C LEU A 145 1.50 -9.35 -20.60
N GLY A 146 2.54 -10.18 -20.50
CA GLY A 146 3.73 -10.05 -21.35
C GLY A 146 3.58 -10.69 -22.73
N LEU A 147 2.79 -11.76 -22.86
CA LEU A 147 2.69 -12.53 -24.11
C LEU A 147 1.29 -12.54 -24.73
N HIS A 148 0.24 -12.52 -23.92
CA HIS A 148 -1.14 -12.62 -24.43
C HIS A 148 -1.84 -11.26 -24.48
N ARG A 149 -1.50 -10.33 -23.59
CA ARG A 149 -2.29 -9.12 -23.39
C ARG A 149 -1.49 -7.93 -22.89
N LEU A 150 -1.13 -7.03 -23.81
CA LEU A 150 -0.52 -5.73 -23.50
C LEU A 150 -1.37 -4.59 -24.09
N ASN A 151 -2.56 -4.38 -23.54
CA ASN A 151 -3.59 -3.50 -24.11
C ASN A 151 -3.96 -2.27 -23.25
N ASN A 152 -3.46 -2.20 -22.02
CA ASN A 152 -3.70 -1.11 -21.07
C ASN A 152 -2.40 -0.74 -20.33
N PRO A 153 -2.38 0.36 -19.56
CA PRO A 153 -1.30 0.62 -18.60
C PRO A 153 -1.11 -0.55 -17.62
N VAL A 154 0.11 -0.76 -17.14
CA VAL A 154 0.50 -1.95 -16.35
C VAL A 154 -0.30 -2.08 -15.06
N ASP A 155 -0.50 -0.99 -14.33
CA ASP A 155 -1.30 -0.95 -13.10
C ASP A 155 -2.75 -1.37 -13.34
N ILE A 156 -3.35 -0.87 -14.43
CA ILE A 156 -4.70 -1.24 -14.85
C ILE A 156 -4.78 -2.73 -15.21
N MET A 157 -3.80 -3.22 -15.97
CA MET A 157 -3.72 -4.64 -16.30
C MET A 157 -3.50 -5.54 -15.08
N LEU A 158 -2.74 -5.08 -14.07
CA LEU A 158 -2.56 -5.80 -12.81
C LEU A 158 -3.88 -5.90 -12.03
N ARG A 159 -4.66 -4.81 -11.95
CA ARG A 159 -6.01 -4.81 -11.37
C ARG A 159 -6.92 -5.81 -12.10
N GLU A 160 -6.96 -5.75 -13.42
CA GLU A 160 -7.81 -6.62 -14.23
C GLU A 160 -7.39 -8.10 -14.10
N TRP A 161 -6.09 -8.36 -14.02
CA TRP A 161 -5.54 -9.68 -13.73
C TRP A 161 -6.01 -10.18 -12.35
N CYS A 162 -5.91 -9.36 -11.31
CA CYS A 162 -6.41 -9.69 -9.98
C CYS A 162 -7.91 -10.03 -9.96
N ALA A 163 -8.71 -9.32 -10.74
CA ALA A 163 -10.13 -9.56 -10.87
C ALA A 163 -10.49 -10.80 -11.71
N GLY A 164 -9.53 -11.44 -12.39
CA GLY A 164 -9.79 -12.54 -13.32
C GLY A 164 -10.53 -12.08 -14.57
N MET A 165 -10.21 -10.89 -15.08
CA MET A 165 -10.78 -10.35 -16.30
C MET A 165 -9.96 -10.80 -17.52
N GLU A 166 -10.51 -10.58 -18.72
CA GLU A 166 -9.77 -10.71 -19.99
C GLU A 166 -9.19 -12.13 -20.24
N GLY A 167 -9.87 -13.15 -19.69
CA GLY A 167 -9.54 -14.56 -19.90
C GLY A 167 -8.67 -15.21 -18.83
N ASP A 168 -8.30 -14.47 -17.78
CA ASP A 168 -7.63 -15.02 -16.59
C ASP A 168 -8.63 -15.57 -15.55
N ASP A 169 -8.16 -16.46 -14.68
CA ASP A 169 -8.91 -16.87 -13.48
C ASP A 169 -8.74 -15.81 -12.37
N PRO A 170 -9.70 -15.65 -11.43
CA PRO A 170 -9.52 -14.74 -10.31
C PRO A 170 -8.29 -15.08 -9.47
N HIS A 171 -7.49 -14.06 -9.16
CA HIS A 171 -6.25 -14.19 -8.39
C HIS A 171 -6.42 -13.64 -6.97
N VAL A 172 -5.54 -14.07 -6.08
CA VAL A 172 -5.57 -13.61 -4.69
C VAL A 172 -4.75 -12.34 -4.56
N CYS A 173 -5.41 -11.20 -4.64
CA CYS A 173 -4.74 -9.91 -4.47
C CYS A 173 -5.20 -9.21 -3.20
N VAL A 174 -4.23 -8.88 -2.35
CA VAL A 174 -4.46 -8.22 -1.06
C VAL A 174 -3.99 -6.78 -1.14
N GLY A 175 -4.78 -5.87 -0.58
CA GLY A 175 -4.52 -4.44 -0.54
C GLY A 175 -4.60 -3.90 0.88
N ILE A 176 -4.06 -2.69 1.07
CA ILE A 176 -3.95 -2.03 2.37
C ILE A 176 -4.34 -0.56 2.23
N LEU A 177 -5.17 -0.05 3.16
CA LEU A 177 -5.49 1.38 3.30
C LEU A 177 -5.26 1.85 4.74
N PRO A 178 -4.61 3.01 4.99
CA PRO A 178 -3.84 3.78 4.02
C PRO A 178 -2.61 3.00 3.53
N THR A 179 -1.90 3.52 2.53
CA THR A 179 -0.72 2.85 1.95
C THR A 179 0.46 2.81 2.92
N VAL A 180 1.34 1.81 2.78
CA VAL A 180 2.62 1.71 3.51
C VAL A 180 3.73 2.49 2.80
N PHE A 181 3.66 2.49 1.47
CA PHE A 181 4.58 3.19 0.58
C PHE A 181 3.80 4.19 -0.28
N ALA A 182 4.35 5.38 -0.48
CA ALA A 182 3.74 6.41 -1.32
C ALA A 182 4.81 7.14 -2.14
N SER A 183 4.40 7.77 -3.24
CA SER A 183 5.28 8.60 -4.05
C SER A 183 5.69 9.85 -3.28
N HIS A 184 6.97 10.17 -3.31
CA HIS A 184 7.55 11.39 -2.76
C HIS A 184 7.69 12.45 -3.85
N ARG A 185 7.26 13.67 -3.52
CA ARG A 185 7.40 14.85 -4.38
C ARG A 185 8.49 15.75 -3.81
N PRO A 186 9.68 15.83 -4.43
CA PRO A 186 10.78 16.63 -3.90
C PRO A 186 10.51 18.14 -4.08
N PRO A 187 11.18 19.01 -3.30
CA PRO A 187 11.22 20.44 -3.62
C PRO A 187 11.88 20.63 -5.00
N GLY A 188 11.38 21.58 -5.79
CA GLY A 188 11.84 21.72 -7.17
C GLY A 188 10.73 22.02 -8.16
N SER A 189 11.07 21.92 -9.45
CA SER A 189 10.07 22.02 -10.51
C SER A 189 9.07 20.88 -10.40
N ILE A 190 7.77 21.21 -10.49
CA ILE A 190 6.69 20.21 -10.46
C ILE A 190 6.51 19.50 -11.81
N ALA A 191 7.23 19.94 -12.85
CA ALA A 191 7.20 19.32 -14.17
C ALA A 191 7.66 17.86 -14.15
N GLY A 192 8.46 17.46 -13.16
CA GLY A 192 8.94 16.09 -12.98
C GLY A 192 8.10 15.22 -12.06
N ASP A 193 6.93 15.69 -11.59
CA ASP A 193 6.07 14.89 -10.71
C ASP A 193 5.46 13.69 -11.45
N SER A 194 5.25 13.78 -12.76
CA SER A 194 4.63 12.72 -13.55
C SER A 194 5.04 12.84 -15.02
N ASP A 195 5.44 11.71 -15.61
CA ASP A 195 5.62 11.59 -17.08
C ASP A 195 4.28 11.32 -17.81
N ILE A 196 3.19 11.22 -17.06
CA ILE A 196 1.83 11.04 -17.60
C ILE A 196 1.19 12.42 -17.76
N GLY A 197 0.88 12.78 -19.01
CA GLY A 197 0.14 13.99 -19.35
C GLY A 197 1.03 15.21 -19.59
N THR A 198 0.45 16.39 -19.45
CA THR A 198 1.18 17.66 -19.60
C THR A 198 1.96 17.95 -18.33
N PRO A 199 3.27 18.23 -18.41
CA PRO A 199 4.07 18.60 -17.25
C PRO A 199 3.46 19.79 -16.50
N GLY A 200 3.43 19.71 -15.17
CA GLY A 200 2.98 20.83 -14.35
C GLY A 200 3.91 22.04 -14.49
N GLU A 201 3.34 23.24 -14.39
CA GLU A 201 4.12 24.48 -14.36
C GLU A 201 4.30 24.98 -12.92
N GLY A 202 5.52 25.41 -12.60
CA GLY A 202 5.83 26.04 -11.32
C GLY A 202 6.88 25.30 -10.51
N PHE A 203 7.00 25.71 -9.25
CA PHE A 203 8.04 25.28 -8.33
C PHE A 203 7.44 25.00 -6.96
N ARG A 204 7.89 23.92 -6.33
CA ARG A 204 7.53 23.50 -4.99
C ARG A 204 8.65 23.85 -4.02
N ASP A 205 8.35 24.67 -3.03
CA ASP A 205 9.33 25.10 -2.04
C ASP A 205 9.73 23.97 -1.07
N ARG A 206 8.76 23.12 -0.68
CA ARG A 206 8.96 22.03 0.27
C ARG A 206 8.47 20.71 -0.30
N GLY A 207 9.29 19.68 -0.22
CA GLY A 207 8.88 18.33 -0.57
C GLY A 207 7.81 17.77 0.36
N PHE A 208 7.14 16.71 -0.08
CA PHE A 208 6.18 15.97 0.73
C PHE A 208 6.01 14.54 0.21
N THR A 209 5.51 13.66 1.07
CA THR A 209 5.10 12.29 0.73
C THR A 209 3.65 12.13 1.13
N GLN A 210 2.78 11.79 0.17
CA GLN A 210 1.35 11.61 0.42
C GLN A 210 1.11 10.47 1.42
N ASN A 211 0.12 10.61 2.29
CA ASN A 211 -0.38 9.57 3.20
C ASN A 211 0.65 9.01 4.22
N ILE A 212 1.87 9.55 4.27
CA ILE A 212 2.93 9.12 5.19
C ILE A 212 3.15 10.22 6.23
N ARG A 213 3.01 9.89 7.52
CA ARG A 213 3.21 10.87 8.61
C ARG A 213 4.68 11.28 8.74
N TRP A 214 5.56 10.33 9.05
CA TRP A 214 6.99 10.59 9.24
C TRP A 214 7.81 10.11 8.05
N SER A 215 7.74 10.84 6.94
CA SER A 215 8.49 10.55 5.72
C SER A 215 9.99 10.40 6.00
N VAL A 216 10.59 9.29 5.58
CA VAL A 216 12.05 9.07 5.68
C VAL A 216 12.80 10.13 4.89
N ARG A 217 12.35 10.47 3.68
CA ARG A 217 13.00 11.49 2.85
C ARG A 217 12.95 12.89 3.49
N MET A 218 11.82 13.28 4.08
CA MET A 218 11.68 14.56 4.78
C MET A 218 12.45 14.60 6.11
N ASN A 219 12.63 13.44 6.76
CA ASN A 219 13.30 13.33 8.05
C ASN A 219 14.76 12.84 7.95
N MET A 220 15.34 12.74 6.75
CA MET A 220 16.67 12.15 6.55
C MET A 220 17.76 12.79 7.42
N ASP A 221 17.79 14.12 7.49
CA ASP A 221 18.78 14.84 8.30
C ASP A 221 18.62 14.55 9.81
N ARG A 222 17.37 14.43 10.29
CA ARG A 222 17.06 14.09 11.68
C ARG A 222 17.49 12.65 12.00
N ILE A 223 17.21 11.72 11.09
CA ILE A 223 17.65 10.32 11.20
C ILE A 223 19.17 10.23 11.28
N LEU A 224 19.90 10.95 10.42
CA LEU A 224 21.37 10.94 10.40
C LEU A 224 22.00 11.55 11.65
N ARG A 225 21.30 12.47 12.32
CA ARG A 225 21.69 13.04 13.62
C ARG A 225 21.24 12.23 14.83
N ALA A 226 20.47 11.16 14.61
CA ALA A 226 19.80 10.39 15.65
C ALA A 226 18.83 11.24 16.51
N ASP A 227 18.23 12.26 15.90
CA ASP A 227 17.16 13.05 16.50
C ASP A 227 15.88 12.20 16.60
N ALA A 228 15.00 12.52 17.56
CA ALA A 228 13.73 11.81 17.77
C ALA A 228 12.49 12.69 17.48
N ASP A 229 12.68 13.98 17.23
CA ASP A 229 11.62 14.96 16.95
C ASP A 229 11.31 15.00 15.45
N PHE A 230 10.74 13.91 14.93
CA PHE A 230 10.41 13.81 13.51
C PHE A 230 9.32 14.81 13.11
N GLU A 231 9.46 15.34 11.90
CA GLU A 231 8.44 16.14 11.24
C GLU A 231 7.27 15.25 10.84
N ASP A 232 6.10 15.57 11.40
CA ASP A 232 4.83 14.99 11.01
C ASP A 232 4.15 15.83 9.93
N GLN A 233 3.93 15.22 8.77
CA GLN A 233 3.24 15.84 7.64
C GLN A 233 1.72 15.93 7.86
N PHE A 234 1.17 15.04 8.69
CA PHE A 234 -0.27 14.90 8.93
C PHE A 234 -0.54 14.75 10.43
N PRO A 235 -0.26 15.78 11.26
CA PRO A 235 -0.55 15.75 12.68
C PRO A 235 -2.06 15.67 12.93
N ASP A 236 -2.43 15.01 14.03
CA ASP A 236 -3.83 14.77 14.40
C ASP A 236 -4.60 16.09 14.55
N THR A 237 -5.86 16.10 14.12
CA THR A 237 -6.67 17.33 14.12
C THR A 237 -7.18 17.71 15.50
N VAL A 238 -7.26 16.73 16.40
CA VAL A 238 -7.53 16.92 17.82
C VAL A 238 -6.28 16.48 18.56
N ALA A 239 -5.60 17.41 19.23
CA ALA A 239 -4.57 17.01 20.17
C ALA A 239 -5.24 16.11 21.21
N GLU A 240 -4.77 14.87 21.37
CA GLU A 240 -5.16 14.06 22.52
C GLU A 240 -4.95 14.90 23.77
N GLU A 241 -6.04 15.37 24.38
CA GLU A 241 -5.99 15.91 25.73
C GLU A 241 -5.55 14.74 26.60
N LEU A 242 -4.25 14.71 26.90
CA LEU A 242 -3.64 13.78 27.85
C LEU A 242 -4.41 13.92 29.17
N GLU A 243 -5.27 12.94 29.48
CA GLU A 243 -5.79 12.70 30.84
C GLU A 243 -4.70 12.10 31.74
#